data_AF-A0A2E1Q137-F1
#
_entry.id   AF-A0A2E1Q137-F1
#
_cell.length_a   1.000
_cell.length_b   1.000
_cell.length_c   1.000
_cell.angle_alpha   90.00
_cell.angle_beta   90.00
_cell.angle_gamma   90.00
#
_symmetry.space_group_name_H-M   'P 1'
#
loop_
_entity.id
_entity.type
_entity.pdbx_description
1 polymer ?
#
loop_
_entity_poly.entity_id
_entity_poly.type
_entity_poly.pdbx_seq_one_letter_code
_entity_poly.pdbx_strand_id
1 'polypeptide(L)'
;MSELPNTPLNKGDRMLEPRPPREEERRELIQFLSQQLRPTSTWSIAEEYPLAMTQNNLHNLRFIKDEEQILSAAVMKPMVIKTLAGLFRVTAIGSVVTHPEKRKQGLSHQVMESCIQSATETGSDFAILWTNLFDFYRKLGFEMAGEEVSISLSEPLPVMASELRYEITPKIDPQAILRIYSKHTTGVVRTVQDIRKFLSIPNSRVFTAWGTDNQLKAFAVEGKGIDLQGYIHEWGGDIHSLISLLSYAQSHSSETLTLLSPGNSKNLIRTLEGFGCPRFDGILGMIRILNPQNFTFKIKKYFRALGYDGVIFEYRDDQYYIGYDGEIFKTDSSADVVRLVFGPQKASELYPFQGEMKEVFEKCFPVPLWVWGWDSV
;
A
#
# COMPACT_ATOMS: atom_id res chain seq x y z
N MET A 1 54.19 -41.97 24.75
CA MET A 1 53.73 -41.31 23.51
C MET A 1 52.24 -41.54 23.43
N SER A 2 51.48 -40.63 24.03
CA SER A 2 50.02 -40.69 24.14
C SER A 2 49.43 -39.71 23.14
N GLU A 3 48.63 -40.25 22.23
CA GLU A 3 47.80 -39.49 21.28
C GLU A 3 46.89 -38.51 22.03
N LEU A 4 46.96 -37.24 21.66
CA LEU A 4 45.97 -36.24 22.03
C LEU A 4 44.81 -36.32 21.02
N PRO A 5 43.56 -36.31 21.47
CA PRO A 5 42.41 -36.44 20.59
C PRO A 5 42.21 -35.18 19.75
N ASN A 6 42.10 -35.40 18.44
CA ASN A 6 41.60 -34.44 17.47
C ASN A 6 40.19 -34.03 17.90
N THR A 7 40.06 -32.86 18.54
CA THR A 7 38.75 -32.29 18.85
C THR A 7 38.22 -31.71 17.54
N PRO A 8 37.06 -32.15 17.03
CA PRO A 8 36.48 -31.51 15.87
C PRO A 8 36.14 -30.07 16.26
N LEU A 9 36.66 -29.12 15.48
CA LEU A 9 36.17 -27.75 15.46
C LEU A 9 34.63 -27.81 15.39
N ASN A 10 33.97 -27.26 16.41
CA ASN A 10 32.53 -27.05 16.41
C ASN A 10 32.13 -26.48 15.04
N LYS A 11 31.18 -27.12 14.36
CA LYS A 11 30.49 -26.55 13.21
C LYS A 11 29.91 -25.22 13.68
N GLY A 12 30.65 -24.15 13.43
CA GLY A 12 30.33 -22.83 13.92
C GLY A 12 28.93 -22.45 13.48
N ASP A 13 28.20 -21.80 14.38
CA ASP A 13 26.98 -21.06 14.09
C ASP A 13 27.24 -20.18 12.86
N ARG A 14 26.90 -20.69 11.68
CA ARG A 14 26.89 -19.89 10.46
C ARG A 14 25.66 -19.00 10.64
N MET A 15 25.89 -17.75 11.05
CA MET A 15 24.81 -16.78 11.24
C MET A 15 24.05 -16.68 9.92
N LEU A 16 22.82 -17.20 9.89
CA LEU A 16 22.00 -17.21 8.69
C LEU A 16 21.46 -15.80 8.49
N GLU A 17 22.04 -15.07 7.55
CA GLU A 17 21.65 -13.70 7.26
C GLU A 17 20.56 -13.63 6.17
N PRO A 18 19.62 -12.68 6.28
CA PRO A 18 18.66 -12.42 5.21
C PRO A 18 19.35 -11.97 3.94
N ARG A 19 18.96 -12.54 2.80
CA ARG A 19 19.49 -12.16 1.48
C ARG A 19 18.40 -12.24 0.40
N PRO A 20 18.64 -11.70 -0.80
CA PRO A 20 17.82 -12.03 -1.96
C PRO A 20 17.93 -13.52 -2.33
N PRO A 21 16.85 -14.14 -2.85
CA PRO A 21 16.91 -15.44 -3.49
C PRO A 21 17.73 -15.36 -4.78
N ARG A 22 18.44 -16.44 -5.11
CA ARG A 22 18.99 -16.66 -6.45
C ARG A 22 17.88 -17.11 -7.40
N GLU A 23 18.19 -17.11 -8.68
CA GLU A 23 17.20 -17.46 -9.70
C GLU A 23 16.67 -18.88 -9.54
N GLU A 24 17.57 -19.82 -9.26
CA GLU A 24 17.25 -21.22 -9.00
C GLU A 24 16.40 -21.43 -7.74
N GLU A 25 16.44 -20.50 -6.78
CA GLU A 25 15.69 -20.56 -5.51
C GLU A 25 14.29 -19.93 -5.62
N ARG A 26 13.97 -19.26 -6.74
CA ARG A 26 12.68 -18.58 -6.93
C ARG A 26 11.49 -19.50 -6.75
N ARG A 27 11.54 -20.69 -7.36
CA ARG A 27 10.43 -21.67 -7.31
C ARG A 27 10.19 -22.15 -5.88
N GLU A 28 11.26 -22.46 -5.17
CA GLU A 28 11.22 -22.90 -3.78
C GLU A 28 10.62 -21.81 -2.87
N LEU A 29 11.04 -20.56 -3.05
CA LEU A 29 10.50 -19.43 -2.29
C LEU A 29 9.00 -19.24 -2.53
N ILE A 30 8.55 -19.27 -3.79
CA ILE A 30 7.13 -19.14 -4.13
C ILE A 30 6.33 -20.30 -3.52
N GLN A 31 6.86 -21.51 -3.54
CA GLN A 31 6.24 -22.67 -2.92
C GLN A 31 6.12 -22.50 -1.41
N PHE A 32 7.19 -22.09 -0.74
CA PHE A 32 7.19 -21.79 0.69
C PHE A 32 6.12 -20.74 1.05
N LEU A 33 6.11 -19.61 0.35
CA LEU A 33 5.13 -18.55 0.59
C LEU A 33 3.69 -19.02 0.34
N SER A 34 3.46 -19.77 -0.74
CA SER A 34 2.13 -20.32 -1.05
C SER A 34 1.66 -21.29 0.04
N GLN A 35 2.54 -22.19 0.51
CA GLN A 35 2.19 -23.14 1.58
C GLN A 35 1.89 -22.43 2.90
N GLN A 36 2.66 -21.39 3.25
CA GLN A 36 2.52 -20.72 4.54
C GLN A 36 1.36 -19.71 4.58
N LEU A 37 1.08 -19.04 3.46
CA LEU A 37 0.10 -17.94 3.40
C LEU A 37 -1.18 -18.31 2.66
N ARG A 38 -1.15 -19.33 1.80
CA ARG A 38 -2.25 -19.78 0.95
C ARG A 38 -2.43 -21.31 0.97
N PRO A 39 -2.44 -21.97 2.15
CA PRO A 39 -2.42 -23.44 2.24
C PRO A 39 -3.62 -24.13 1.55
N THR A 40 -4.74 -23.41 1.39
CA THR A 40 -5.99 -23.92 0.83
C THR A 40 -6.27 -23.45 -0.59
N SER A 41 -5.39 -22.62 -1.19
CA SER A 41 -5.60 -22.06 -2.52
C SER A 41 -5.22 -23.06 -3.62
N THR A 42 -5.93 -23.03 -4.75
CA THR A 42 -5.62 -23.82 -5.95
C THR A 42 -4.65 -23.12 -6.91
N TRP A 43 -4.30 -21.86 -6.65
CA TRP A 43 -3.33 -21.08 -7.40
C TRP A 43 -2.15 -20.67 -6.51
N SER A 44 -1.04 -20.27 -7.14
CA SER A 44 0.14 -19.77 -6.45
C SER A 44 -0.07 -18.35 -5.92
N ILE A 45 0.57 -18.01 -4.80
CA ILE A 45 0.66 -16.62 -4.31
C ILE A 45 1.26 -15.67 -5.37
N ALA A 46 2.08 -16.16 -6.30
CA ALA A 46 2.62 -15.37 -7.39
C ALA A 46 1.56 -14.88 -8.39
N GLU A 47 0.43 -15.58 -8.49
CA GLU A 47 -0.70 -15.20 -9.33
C GLU A 47 -1.54 -14.08 -8.67
N GLU A 48 -1.55 -14.00 -7.34
CA GLU A 48 -2.20 -12.92 -6.59
C GLU A 48 -1.40 -11.61 -6.59
N TYR A 49 -0.07 -11.72 -6.60
CA TYR A 49 0.85 -10.58 -6.59
C TYR A 49 1.78 -10.59 -7.82
N PRO A 50 1.22 -10.45 -9.04
CA PRO A 50 1.94 -10.68 -10.30
C PRO A 50 2.99 -9.61 -10.64
N LEU A 51 3.12 -8.56 -9.82
CA LEU A 51 4.21 -7.59 -9.88
C LEU A 51 5.28 -7.82 -8.82
N ALA A 52 4.93 -8.36 -7.65
CA ALA A 52 5.85 -8.55 -6.53
C ALA A 52 6.67 -9.84 -6.66
N MET A 53 6.09 -10.91 -7.25
CA MET A 53 6.74 -12.22 -7.36
C MET A 53 7.38 -12.48 -8.74
N THR A 54 7.76 -11.40 -9.43
CA THR A 54 8.34 -11.47 -10.78
C THR A 54 9.83 -11.71 -10.75
N GLN A 55 10.34 -12.20 -11.88
CA GLN A 55 11.76 -12.36 -12.11
C GLN A 55 12.56 -11.08 -11.86
N ASN A 56 12.05 -9.98 -12.40
CA ASN A 56 12.70 -8.67 -12.29
C ASN A 56 12.69 -8.11 -10.87
N ASN A 57 11.87 -8.67 -9.96
CA ASN A 57 11.75 -8.21 -8.58
C ASN A 57 12.46 -9.12 -7.56
N LEU A 58 13.13 -10.20 -7.98
CA LEU A 58 13.78 -11.14 -7.04
C LEU A 58 14.79 -10.46 -6.10
N HIS A 59 15.53 -9.47 -6.60
CA HIS A 59 16.51 -8.71 -5.80
C HIS A 59 15.86 -7.94 -4.63
N ASN A 60 14.55 -7.72 -4.66
CA ASN A 60 13.76 -7.05 -3.62
C ASN A 60 13.08 -8.05 -2.66
N LEU A 61 13.25 -9.34 -2.86
CA LEU A 61 12.79 -10.34 -1.89
C LEU A 61 13.85 -10.52 -0.81
N ARG A 62 13.44 -10.86 0.41
CA ARG A 62 14.37 -11.25 1.48
C ARG A 62 13.93 -12.56 2.07
N PHE A 63 14.87 -13.47 2.25
CA PHE A 63 14.63 -14.70 2.96
C PHE A 63 15.86 -15.15 3.73
N ILE A 64 15.62 -15.89 4.80
CA ILE A 64 16.63 -16.63 5.56
C ILE A 64 16.38 -18.11 5.25
N LYS A 65 17.42 -18.80 4.83
CA LYS A 65 17.38 -20.22 4.48
C LYS A 65 18.57 -20.93 5.14
N ASP A 66 18.31 -22.05 5.80
CA ASP A 66 19.36 -22.98 6.23
C ASP A 66 19.72 -23.95 5.08
N GLU A 67 20.55 -24.97 5.33
CA GLU A 67 20.95 -25.90 4.25
C GLU A 67 19.77 -26.64 3.61
N GLU A 68 18.65 -26.79 4.32
CA GLU A 68 17.54 -27.67 3.92
C GLU A 68 16.25 -26.91 3.58
N GLN A 69 15.98 -25.76 4.23
CA GLN A 69 14.68 -25.10 4.15
C GLN A 69 14.72 -23.59 4.36
N ILE A 70 13.68 -22.93 3.83
CA ILE A 70 13.40 -21.51 4.07
C ILE A 70 12.79 -21.35 5.46
N LEU A 71 13.41 -20.50 6.29
CA LEU A 71 13.01 -20.26 7.67
C LEU A 71 12.09 -19.03 7.81
N SER A 72 12.36 -17.98 7.03
CA SER A 72 11.55 -16.76 7.04
C SER A 72 11.74 -16.01 5.74
N ALA A 73 10.69 -15.30 5.29
CA ALA A 73 10.73 -14.50 4.08
C ALA A 73 9.87 -13.24 4.20
N ALA A 74 10.16 -12.25 3.38
CA ALA A 74 9.35 -11.06 3.12
C ALA A 74 9.51 -10.63 1.67
N VAL A 75 8.49 -9.95 1.17
CA VAL A 75 8.41 -9.49 -0.21
C VAL A 75 8.34 -7.97 -0.22
N MET A 76 9.26 -7.35 -0.95
CA MET A 76 9.23 -5.92 -1.17
C MET A 76 8.79 -5.63 -2.61
N LYS A 77 7.92 -4.65 -2.77
CA LYS A 77 7.51 -4.11 -4.07
C LYS A 77 7.78 -2.59 -4.09
N PRO A 78 8.88 -2.16 -4.72
CA PRO A 78 9.09 -0.75 -4.99
C PRO A 78 8.02 -0.22 -5.96
N MET A 79 7.57 1.00 -5.72
CA MET A 79 6.58 1.70 -6.53
C MET A 79 6.78 3.21 -6.45
N VAL A 80 6.13 3.94 -7.36
CA VAL A 80 6.07 5.40 -7.31
C VAL A 80 4.64 5.81 -7.06
N ILE A 81 4.38 6.49 -5.96
CA ILE A 81 3.06 7.01 -5.61
C ILE A 81 2.99 8.49 -5.97
N LYS A 82 2.00 8.86 -6.77
CA LYS A 82 1.63 10.25 -7.03
C LYS A 82 0.73 10.74 -5.91
N THR A 83 1.02 11.90 -5.35
CA THR A 83 0.18 12.64 -4.41
C THR A 83 0.12 14.12 -4.81
N LEU A 84 -0.65 14.92 -4.08
CA LEU A 84 -0.65 16.38 -4.25
C LEU A 84 0.70 17.02 -3.88
N ALA A 85 1.48 16.37 -3.00
CA ALA A 85 2.82 16.82 -2.64
C ALA A 85 3.91 16.37 -3.63
N GLY A 86 3.54 15.63 -4.68
CA GLY A 86 4.44 15.18 -5.74
C GLY A 86 4.59 13.66 -5.81
N LEU A 87 5.71 13.21 -6.38
CA LEU A 87 6.00 11.78 -6.54
C LEU A 87 6.85 11.29 -5.37
N PHE A 88 6.39 10.22 -4.72
CA PHE A 88 7.13 9.50 -3.69
C PHE A 88 7.57 8.13 -4.21
N ARG A 89 8.84 7.79 -3.99
CA ARG A 89 9.37 6.43 -4.15
C ARG A 89 9.02 5.68 -2.88
N VAL A 90 8.23 4.62 -3.00
CA VAL A 90 7.68 3.91 -1.87
C VAL A 90 7.97 2.44 -2.03
N THR A 91 8.30 1.76 -0.94
CA THR A 91 8.38 0.30 -0.94
C THR A 91 7.25 -0.29 -0.11
N ALA A 92 6.34 -1.03 -0.75
CA ALA A 92 5.44 -1.89 0.01
C ALA A 92 6.21 -3.12 0.50
N ILE A 93 6.02 -3.48 1.77
CA ILE A 93 6.56 -4.71 2.35
C ILE A 93 5.38 -5.57 2.78
N GLY A 94 5.31 -6.78 2.26
CA GLY A 94 4.22 -7.70 2.51
C GLY A 94 4.68 -9.15 2.52
N SER A 95 3.72 -10.07 2.63
CA SER A 95 3.98 -11.51 2.66
C SER A 95 5.08 -11.93 3.66
N VAL A 96 5.15 -11.23 4.81
CA VAL A 96 6.15 -11.48 5.85
C VAL A 96 5.75 -12.73 6.62
N VAL A 97 6.58 -13.76 6.56
CA VAL A 97 6.27 -15.05 7.20
C VAL A 97 7.51 -15.73 7.76
N THR A 98 7.33 -16.42 8.88
CA THR A 98 8.34 -17.29 9.51
C THR A 98 7.73 -18.68 9.66
N HIS A 99 8.50 -19.70 9.29
CA HIS A 99 8.12 -21.10 9.45
C HIS A 99 7.62 -21.33 10.89
N PRO A 100 6.46 -22.00 11.12
CA PRO A 100 5.83 -22.10 12.43
C PRO A 100 6.76 -22.59 13.54
N GLU A 101 7.59 -23.59 13.23
CA GLU A 101 8.54 -24.19 14.17
C GLU A 101 9.79 -23.33 14.46
N LYS A 102 9.99 -22.26 13.69
CA LYS A 102 11.15 -21.35 13.79
C LYS A 102 10.77 -19.97 14.33
N ARG A 103 9.52 -19.80 14.78
CA ARG A 103 9.02 -18.54 15.36
C ARG A 103 9.69 -18.23 16.71
N LYS A 104 9.61 -16.97 17.13
CA LYS A 104 10.19 -16.44 18.39
C LYS A 104 11.73 -16.49 18.48
N GLN A 105 12.41 -16.64 17.33
CA GLN A 105 13.87 -16.65 17.21
C GLN A 105 14.44 -15.37 16.59
N GLY A 106 13.62 -14.32 16.45
CA GLY A 106 14.05 -13.04 15.85
C GLY A 106 14.16 -13.03 14.32
N LEU A 107 13.85 -14.14 13.63
CA LEU A 107 14.02 -14.25 12.16
C LEU A 107 13.20 -13.21 11.36
N SER A 108 11.94 -12.99 11.72
CA SER A 108 11.11 -11.98 11.05
C SER A 108 11.66 -10.56 11.23
N HIS A 109 12.22 -10.26 12.40
CA HIS A 109 12.87 -8.99 12.68
C HIS A 109 14.10 -8.80 11.79
N GLN A 110 14.95 -9.82 11.67
CA GLN A 110 16.13 -9.77 10.79
C GLN A 110 15.74 -9.56 9.31
N VAL A 111 14.75 -10.31 8.82
CA VAL A 111 14.24 -10.14 7.45
C VAL A 111 13.71 -8.73 7.24
N MET A 112 12.92 -8.19 8.18
CA MET A 112 12.38 -6.84 8.09
C MET A 112 13.47 -5.76 8.10
N GLU A 113 14.47 -5.86 8.97
CA GLU A 113 15.61 -4.93 8.99
C GLU A 113 16.36 -4.95 7.65
N SER A 114 16.59 -6.14 7.06
CA SER A 114 17.20 -6.25 5.73
C SER A 114 16.34 -5.63 4.63
N CYS A 115 15.02 -5.77 4.70
CA CYS A 115 14.10 -5.09 3.78
C CYS A 115 14.18 -3.57 3.91
N ILE A 116 14.15 -3.05 5.14
CA ILE A 116 14.20 -1.62 5.43
C ILE A 116 15.53 -1.03 4.97
N GLN A 117 16.64 -1.68 5.28
CA GLN A 117 17.97 -1.28 4.82
C GLN A 117 18.01 -1.19 3.29
N SER A 118 17.55 -2.24 2.60
CA SER A 118 17.53 -2.25 1.14
C SER A 118 16.61 -1.18 0.54
N ALA A 119 15.46 -0.91 1.15
CA ALA A 119 14.54 0.12 0.70
C ALA A 119 15.16 1.52 0.85
N THR A 120 15.90 1.75 1.94
CA THR A 120 16.66 2.99 2.18
C THR A 120 17.78 3.16 1.15
N GLU A 121 18.60 2.13 0.94
CA GLU A 121 19.72 2.15 -0.02
C GLU A 121 19.26 2.38 -1.47
N THR A 122 18.07 1.89 -1.83
CA THR A 122 17.46 2.09 -3.17
C THR A 122 16.70 3.42 -3.30
N GLY A 123 16.77 4.27 -2.27
CA GLY A 123 16.25 5.63 -2.28
C GLY A 123 14.74 5.72 -2.16
N SER A 124 14.11 4.81 -1.41
CA SER A 124 12.70 4.97 -1.03
C SER A 124 12.56 6.13 -0.05
N ASP A 125 11.52 6.95 -0.23
CA ASP A 125 11.17 8.01 0.72
C ASP A 125 10.59 7.43 2.00
N PHE A 126 9.74 6.41 1.85
CA PHE A 126 9.13 5.67 2.95
C PHE A 126 8.77 4.24 2.53
N ALA A 127 8.57 3.37 3.53
CA ALA A 127 7.97 2.05 3.36
C ALA A 127 6.54 2.05 3.88
N ILE A 128 5.70 1.16 3.34
CA ILE A 128 4.31 0.95 3.77
C ILE A 128 3.99 -0.54 3.88
N LEU A 129 3.13 -0.92 4.83
CA LEU A 129 2.64 -2.28 5.01
C LEU A 129 1.24 -2.31 5.64
N TRP A 130 0.56 -3.44 5.50
CA TRP A 130 -0.75 -3.73 6.10
C TRP A 130 -0.62 -4.91 7.06
N THR A 131 -1.15 -4.76 8.27
CA THR A 131 -0.95 -5.74 9.34
C THR A 131 -1.96 -5.56 10.46
N ASN A 132 -2.18 -6.63 11.24
CA ASN A 132 -2.84 -6.58 12.55
C ASN A 132 -1.84 -6.69 13.72
N LEU A 133 -0.53 -6.75 13.44
CA LEU A 133 0.55 -6.89 14.42
C LEU A 133 1.23 -5.54 14.71
N PHE A 134 0.45 -4.53 15.08
CA PHE A 134 0.92 -3.14 15.19
C PHE A 134 2.16 -2.97 16.08
N ASP A 135 2.18 -3.58 17.27
CA ASP A 135 3.27 -3.44 18.23
C ASP A 135 4.60 -4.03 17.72
N PHE A 136 4.55 -5.03 16.84
CA PHE A 136 5.74 -5.59 16.23
C PHE A 136 6.36 -4.56 15.27
N TYR A 137 5.55 -3.96 14.39
CA TYR A 137 6.03 -3.03 13.38
C TYR A 137 6.35 -1.64 13.94
N ARG A 138 5.71 -1.21 15.04
CA ARG A 138 6.09 0.02 15.77
C ARG A 138 7.52 -0.01 16.30
N LYS A 139 7.97 -1.17 16.79
CA LYS A 139 9.37 -1.35 17.22
C LYS A 139 10.36 -1.19 16.07
N LEU A 140 9.90 -1.43 14.84
CA LEU A 140 10.63 -1.23 13.61
C LEU A 140 10.39 0.17 13.02
N GLY A 141 9.88 1.15 13.79
CA GLY A 141 9.72 2.53 13.34
C GLY A 141 8.58 2.79 12.36
N PHE A 142 7.64 1.85 12.20
CA PHE A 142 6.41 2.10 11.45
C PHE A 142 5.32 2.69 12.35
N GLU A 143 4.48 3.56 11.80
CA GLU A 143 3.30 4.09 12.50
C GLU A 143 2.04 4.02 11.62
N MET A 144 0.89 3.82 12.26
CA MET A 144 -0.42 3.87 11.61
C MET A 144 -0.70 5.26 11.04
N ALA A 145 -0.89 5.36 9.73
CA ALA A 145 -1.15 6.61 9.03
C ALA A 145 -1.81 6.43 7.66
N GLY A 146 -2.23 7.54 7.07
CA GLY A 146 -3.08 7.56 5.89
C GLY A 146 -4.56 7.36 6.23
N GLU A 147 -5.42 7.69 5.30
CA GLU A 147 -6.87 7.61 5.45
C GLU A 147 -7.46 6.57 4.50
N GLU A 148 -8.34 5.74 5.03
CA GLU A 148 -9.20 4.86 4.25
C GLU A 148 -10.66 5.17 4.58
N VAL A 149 -11.51 5.17 3.56
CA VAL A 149 -12.96 5.25 3.73
C VAL A 149 -13.57 3.98 3.15
N SER A 150 -14.31 3.26 4.00
CA SER A 150 -15.11 2.10 3.62
C SER A 150 -16.58 2.50 3.54
N ILE A 151 -17.25 2.16 2.45
CA ILE A 151 -18.67 2.47 2.23
C ILE A 151 -19.45 1.19 1.94
N SER A 152 -20.46 0.90 2.75
CA SER A 152 -21.30 -0.29 2.58
C SER A 152 -22.37 -0.06 1.51
N LEU A 153 -22.37 -0.89 0.47
CA LEU A 153 -23.33 -0.88 -0.63
C LEU A 153 -24.46 -1.88 -0.37
N SER A 154 -25.23 -1.69 0.69
CA SER A 154 -26.19 -2.71 1.15
C SER A 154 -27.35 -2.98 0.18
N GLU A 155 -27.69 -1.99 -0.66
CA GLU A 155 -28.78 -2.06 -1.62
C GLU A 155 -28.33 -1.48 -2.97
N PRO A 156 -28.95 -1.88 -4.10
CA PRO A 156 -28.70 -1.25 -5.39
C PRO A 156 -28.94 0.26 -5.35
N LEU A 157 -27.98 1.03 -5.86
CA LEU A 157 -28.02 2.49 -5.88
C LEU A 157 -28.92 3.01 -7.01
N PRO A 158 -29.44 4.26 -6.93
CA PRO A 158 -30.13 4.90 -8.03
C PRO A 158 -29.27 4.97 -9.29
N VAL A 159 -29.83 4.60 -10.45
CA VAL A 159 -29.15 4.72 -11.74
C VAL A 159 -29.02 6.20 -12.09
N MET A 160 -27.78 6.68 -12.24
CA MET A 160 -27.46 8.10 -12.49
C MET A 160 -27.05 8.39 -13.93
N ALA A 161 -26.74 7.36 -14.72
CA ALA A 161 -26.40 7.46 -16.13
C ALA A 161 -27.27 6.48 -16.94
N SER A 162 -27.91 6.99 -17.98
CA SER A 162 -28.65 6.19 -18.97
C SER A 162 -27.71 5.73 -20.10
N GLU A 163 -28.18 4.75 -20.88
CA GLU A 163 -27.50 4.29 -22.11
C GLU A 163 -26.12 3.65 -21.89
N LEU A 164 -25.90 3.06 -20.71
CA LEU A 164 -24.71 2.27 -20.41
C LEU A 164 -24.94 0.77 -20.66
N ARG A 165 -23.93 0.13 -21.24
CA ARG A 165 -23.84 -1.33 -21.35
C ARG A 165 -22.86 -1.85 -20.29
N TYR A 166 -23.30 -2.80 -19.47
CA TYR A 166 -22.49 -3.36 -18.40
C TYR A 166 -21.94 -4.74 -18.75
N GLU A 167 -20.71 -5.04 -18.33
CA GLU A 167 -20.11 -6.37 -18.45
C GLU A 167 -19.31 -6.73 -17.19
N ILE A 168 -19.31 -8.03 -16.86
CA ILE A 168 -18.46 -8.63 -15.83
C ILE A 168 -17.44 -9.52 -16.53
N THR A 169 -16.25 -8.99 -16.82
CA THR A 169 -15.21 -9.73 -17.53
C THR A 169 -13.83 -9.12 -17.34
N PRO A 170 -12.79 -9.92 -17.07
CA PRO A 170 -11.41 -9.43 -17.09
C PRO A 170 -10.86 -9.28 -18.52
N LYS A 171 -11.59 -9.73 -19.56
CA LYS A 171 -11.18 -9.64 -20.97
C LYS A 171 -11.47 -8.24 -21.52
N ILE A 172 -10.74 -7.26 -21.00
CA ILE A 172 -10.83 -5.85 -21.37
C ILE A 172 -9.47 -5.33 -21.80
N ASP A 173 -9.45 -4.39 -22.75
CA ASP A 173 -8.24 -3.67 -23.13
C ASP A 173 -7.62 -2.96 -21.91
N PRO A 174 -6.40 -3.35 -21.48
CA PRO A 174 -5.72 -2.74 -20.34
C PRO A 174 -5.51 -1.22 -20.51
N GLN A 175 -5.42 -0.72 -21.76
CA GLN A 175 -5.29 0.71 -22.00
C GLN A 175 -6.57 1.47 -21.60
N ALA A 176 -7.75 0.87 -21.78
CA ALA A 176 -9.01 1.50 -21.41
C ALA A 176 -9.11 1.76 -19.91
N ILE A 177 -8.75 0.77 -19.10
CA ILE A 177 -8.67 0.92 -17.64
C ILE A 177 -7.60 1.95 -17.26
N LEU A 178 -6.40 1.87 -17.85
CA LEU A 178 -5.32 2.81 -17.53
C LEU A 178 -5.75 4.26 -17.79
N ARG A 179 -6.43 4.55 -18.91
CA ARG A 179 -6.92 5.90 -19.24
C ARG A 179 -7.84 6.46 -18.17
N ILE A 180 -8.71 5.64 -17.58
CA ILE A 180 -9.59 6.07 -16.49
C ILE A 180 -8.81 6.20 -15.19
N TYR A 181 -8.04 5.17 -14.83
CA TYR A 181 -7.24 5.12 -13.61
C TYR A 181 -6.29 6.32 -13.47
N SER A 182 -5.60 6.70 -14.55
CA SER A 182 -4.62 7.80 -14.54
C SER A 182 -5.22 9.16 -14.18
N LYS A 183 -6.55 9.32 -14.21
CA LYS A 183 -7.24 10.54 -13.77
C LYS A 183 -7.28 10.72 -12.26
N HIS A 184 -7.03 9.66 -11.49
CA HIS A 184 -6.95 9.76 -10.03
C HIS A 184 -5.85 10.73 -9.62
N THR A 185 -6.13 11.58 -8.63
CA THR A 185 -5.18 12.58 -8.12
C THR A 185 -4.11 11.93 -7.24
N THR A 186 -4.42 10.79 -6.63
CA THR A 186 -3.51 9.98 -5.81
C THR A 186 -3.50 8.52 -6.25
N GLY A 187 -2.34 7.87 -6.17
CA GLY A 187 -2.18 6.46 -6.52
C GLY A 187 -0.84 6.14 -7.17
N VAL A 188 -0.61 4.86 -7.41
CA VAL A 188 0.63 4.35 -8.01
C VAL A 188 0.71 4.73 -9.49
N VAL A 189 1.91 5.10 -9.94
CA VAL A 189 2.18 5.27 -11.38
C VAL A 189 2.25 3.89 -12.03
N ARG A 190 1.29 3.62 -12.93
CA ARG A 190 1.14 2.31 -13.60
C ARG A 190 1.39 2.40 -15.10
N THR A 191 1.75 1.27 -15.66
CA THR A 191 1.85 1.03 -17.11
C THR A 191 0.70 0.16 -17.59
N VAL A 192 0.53 0.08 -18.92
CA VAL A 192 -0.43 -0.83 -19.56
C VAL A 192 -0.12 -2.29 -19.21
N GLN A 193 1.17 -2.63 -19.07
CA GLN A 193 1.60 -3.99 -18.72
C GLN A 193 1.24 -4.36 -17.28
N ASP A 194 1.24 -3.38 -16.36
CA ASP A 194 0.81 -3.60 -14.98
C ASP A 194 -0.68 -3.95 -14.94
N ILE A 195 -1.52 -3.15 -15.60
CA ILE A 195 -2.96 -3.42 -15.71
C ILE A 195 -3.22 -4.80 -16.34
N ARG A 196 -2.48 -5.17 -17.40
CA ARG A 196 -2.60 -6.48 -18.03
C ARG A 196 -2.36 -7.63 -17.04
N LYS A 197 -1.35 -7.49 -16.17
CA LYS A 197 -1.04 -8.49 -15.14
C LYS A 197 -2.09 -8.49 -14.02
N PHE A 198 -2.62 -7.34 -13.65
CA PHE A 198 -3.69 -7.27 -12.64
C PHE A 198 -4.99 -7.92 -13.11
N LEU A 199 -5.33 -7.80 -14.40
CA LEU A 199 -6.49 -8.47 -15.00
C LEU A 199 -6.38 -10.01 -15.02
N SER A 200 -5.17 -10.56 -14.83
CA SER A 200 -4.98 -12.01 -14.69
C SER A 200 -5.01 -12.51 -13.25
N ILE A 201 -5.23 -11.63 -12.25
CA ILE A 201 -5.31 -12.06 -10.86
C ILE A 201 -6.54 -12.97 -10.68
N PRO A 202 -6.38 -14.17 -10.09
CA PRO A 202 -7.49 -15.09 -9.87
C PRO A 202 -8.53 -14.48 -8.92
N ASN A 203 -9.78 -14.96 -8.99
CA ASN A 203 -10.86 -14.49 -8.13
C ASN A 203 -11.02 -12.96 -8.06
N SER A 204 -10.79 -12.28 -9.19
CA SER A 204 -11.07 -10.87 -9.37
C SER A 204 -12.23 -10.70 -10.35
N ARG A 205 -13.30 -10.06 -9.90
CA ARG A 205 -14.48 -9.71 -10.72
C ARG A 205 -14.33 -8.29 -11.22
N VAL A 206 -14.18 -8.13 -12.52
CA VAL A 206 -13.99 -6.83 -13.18
C VAL A 206 -15.31 -6.39 -13.78
N PHE A 207 -15.92 -5.36 -13.19
CA PHE A 207 -17.15 -4.75 -13.65
C PHE A 207 -16.82 -3.53 -14.51
N THR A 208 -17.53 -3.38 -15.62
CA THR A 208 -17.28 -2.30 -16.58
C THR A 208 -18.58 -1.68 -17.06
N ALA A 209 -18.57 -0.37 -17.28
CA ALA A 209 -19.66 0.37 -17.91
C ALA A 209 -19.18 1.02 -19.21
N TRP A 210 -19.88 0.75 -20.30
CA TRP A 210 -19.54 1.19 -21.65
C TRP A 210 -20.63 2.12 -22.19
N GLY A 211 -20.23 3.23 -22.80
CA GLY A 211 -21.16 4.10 -23.53
C GLY A 211 -21.58 3.51 -24.87
N THR A 212 -22.56 4.15 -25.51
CA THR A 212 -23.00 3.84 -26.88
C THR A 212 -21.90 4.02 -27.93
N ASP A 213 -20.87 4.80 -27.61
CA ASP A 213 -19.64 5.00 -28.37
C ASP A 213 -18.60 3.87 -28.19
N ASN A 214 -18.95 2.79 -27.47
CA ASN A 214 -18.05 1.71 -27.06
C ASN A 214 -16.81 2.17 -26.29
N GLN A 215 -16.87 3.35 -25.65
CA GLN A 215 -15.82 3.79 -24.74
C GLN A 215 -16.14 3.35 -23.32
N LEU A 216 -15.12 2.86 -22.62
CA LEU A 216 -15.21 2.60 -21.18
C LEU A 216 -15.45 3.93 -20.44
N LYS A 217 -16.54 3.99 -19.66
CA LYS A 217 -16.92 5.16 -18.85
C LYS A 217 -16.59 4.99 -17.38
N ALA A 218 -16.72 3.76 -16.87
CA ALA A 218 -16.32 3.40 -15.52
C ALA A 218 -15.87 1.94 -15.43
N PHE A 219 -15.06 1.64 -14.41
CA PHE A 219 -14.71 0.28 -14.01
C PHE A 219 -14.73 0.16 -12.48
N ALA A 220 -14.94 -1.06 -11.99
CA ALA A 220 -14.82 -1.45 -10.59
C ALA A 220 -14.30 -2.89 -10.51
N VAL A 221 -13.51 -3.22 -9.49
CA VAL A 221 -12.96 -4.56 -9.29
C VAL A 221 -13.20 -5.01 -7.86
N GLU A 222 -13.77 -6.21 -7.75
CA GLU A 222 -14.03 -6.90 -6.49
C GLU A 222 -13.18 -8.15 -6.41
N GLY A 223 -12.64 -8.45 -5.23
CA GLY A 223 -11.80 -9.63 -5.02
C GLY A 223 -10.38 -9.50 -5.59
N LYS A 224 -9.43 -10.19 -4.96
CA LYS A 224 -8.03 -10.31 -5.36
C LYS A 224 -7.44 -11.61 -4.82
N GLY A 225 -7.56 -12.70 -5.57
CA GLY A 225 -7.17 -14.02 -5.07
C GLY A 225 -8.07 -14.44 -3.91
N ILE A 226 -7.49 -14.79 -2.77
CA ILE A 226 -8.28 -15.03 -1.54
C ILE A 226 -8.53 -13.75 -0.73
N ASP A 227 -7.84 -12.66 -1.05
CA ASP A 227 -7.98 -11.37 -0.36
C ASP A 227 -9.14 -10.55 -0.97
N LEU A 228 -9.61 -9.55 -0.21
CA LEU A 228 -10.53 -8.51 -0.66
C LEU A 228 -11.84 -9.01 -1.29
N GLN A 229 -12.27 -10.23 -0.96
CA GLN A 229 -13.59 -10.75 -1.34
C GLN A 229 -14.69 -9.90 -0.70
N GLY A 230 -15.68 -9.49 -1.48
CA GLY A 230 -16.73 -8.56 -1.05
C GLY A 230 -16.27 -7.10 -0.98
N TYR A 231 -15.01 -6.79 -1.31
CA TYR A 231 -14.50 -5.42 -1.33
C TYR A 231 -14.27 -4.95 -2.76
N ILE A 232 -14.89 -3.84 -3.14
CA ILE A 232 -14.51 -3.08 -4.33
C ILE A 232 -13.29 -2.24 -3.95
N HIS A 233 -12.11 -2.73 -4.30
CA HIS A 233 -10.81 -2.15 -3.92
C HIS A 233 -10.14 -1.37 -5.05
N GLU A 234 -10.74 -1.44 -6.24
CA GLU A 234 -10.32 -0.71 -7.42
C GLU A 234 -11.50 -0.17 -8.20
N TRP A 235 -11.40 1.08 -8.62
CA TRP A 235 -12.46 1.72 -9.39
C TRP A 235 -11.99 2.99 -10.09
N GLY A 236 -12.79 3.46 -11.02
CA GLY A 236 -12.60 4.75 -11.67
C GLY A 236 -13.72 5.06 -12.65
N GLY A 237 -13.87 6.32 -13.01
CA GLY A 237 -14.90 6.79 -13.95
C GLY A 237 -15.42 8.15 -13.53
N ASP A 238 -16.33 8.72 -14.32
CA ASP A 238 -17.16 9.82 -13.82
C ASP A 238 -18.16 9.28 -12.77
N ILE A 239 -18.62 10.17 -11.87
CA ILE A 239 -19.46 9.78 -10.73
C ILE A 239 -20.76 9.11 -11.18
N HIS A 240 -21.39 9.58 -12.26
CA HIS A 240 -22.70 9.07 -12.68
C HIS A 240 -22.58 7.66 -13.24
N SER A 241 -21.57 7.44 -14.10
CA SER A 241 -21.26 6.11 -14.64
C SER A 241 -20.80 5.15 -13.55
N LEU A 242 -19.97 5.62 -12.61
CA LEU A 242 -19.48 4.80 -11.50
C LEU A 242 -20.60 4.39 -10.55
N ILE A 243 -21.48 5.31 -10.12
CA ILE A 243 -22.62 4.95 -9.26
C ILE A 243 -23.52 3.91 -9.93
N SER A 244 -23.81 4.10 -11.22
CA SER A 244 -24.64 3.15 -11.97
C SER A 244 -23.95 1.79 -12.10
N LEU A 245 -22.63 1.77 -12.26
CA LEU A 245 -21.83 0.54 -12.26
C LEU A 245 -21.78 -0.15 -10.88
N LEU A 246 -21.68 0.62 -9.78
CA LEU A 246 -21.70 0.09 -8.42
C LEU A 246 -23.07 -0.53 -8.10
N SER A 247 -24.16 0.10 -8.54
CA SER A 247 -25.51 -0.48 -8.47
C SER A 247 -25.59 -1.82 -9.21
N TYR A 248 -25.07 -1.84 -10.44
CA TYR A 248 -24.98 -3.07 -11.23
C TYR A 248 -24.15 -4.15 -10.51
N ALA A 249 -22.98 -3.80 -9.96
CA ALA A 249 -22.14 -4.72 -9.22
C ALA A 249 -22.85 -5.30 -7.99
N GLN A 250 -23.51 -4.47 -7.19
CA GLN A 250 -24.27 -4.92 -6.01
C GLN A 250 -25.42 -5.86 -6.40
N SER A 251 -26.15 -5.57 -7.48
CA SER A 251 -27.23 -6.45 -7.97
C SER A 251 -26.76 -7.82 -8.47
N HIS A 252 -25.46 -7.96 -8.74
CA HIS A 252 -24.83 -9.21 -9.17
C HIS A 252 -24.02 -9.88 -8.05
N SER A 253 -24.18 -9.43 -6.81
CA SER A 253 -23.54 -10.01 -5.63
C SER A 253 -24.61 -10.50 -4.66
N SER A 254 -24.39 -11.68 -4.08
CA SER A 254 -25.28 -12.25 -3.06
C SER A 254 -25.06 -11.63 -1.68
N GLU A 255 -23.93 -10.96 -1.49
CA GLU A 255 -23.52 -10.31 -0.25
C GLU A 255 -23.38 -8.81 -0.45
N THR A 256 -23.40 -8.06 0.65
CA THR A 256 -23.15 -6.63 0.65
C THR A 256 -21.71 -6.35 0.22
N LEU A 257 -21.54 -5.56 -0.84
CA LEU A 257 -20.22 -5.09 -1.24
C LEU A 257 -19.79 -3.89 -0.39
N THR A 258 -18.49 -3.81 -0.11
CA THR A 258 -17.88 -2.64 0.54
C THR A 258 -16.96 -1.94 -0.46
N LEU A 259 -17.21 -0.66 -0.73
CA LEU A 259 -16.32 0.17 -1.54
C LEU A 259 -15.20 0.75 -0.66
N LEU A 260 -13.94 0.48 -1.03
CA LEU A 260 -12.78 1.15 -0.45
C LEU A 260 -12.45 2.39 -1.27
N SER A 261 -12.23 3.52 -0.60
CA SER A 261 -11.95 4.80 -1.23
C SER A 261 -10.92 5.59 -0.45
N PRO A 262 -10.04 6.37 -1.11
CA PRO A 262 -9.27 7.38 -0.41
C PRO A 262 -10.19 8.49 0.12
N GLY A 263 -9.83 9.06 1.27
CA GLY A 263 -10.62 10.11 1.94
C GLY A 263 -10.80 11.40 1.11
N ASN A 264 -9.91 11.64 0.14
CA ASN A 264 -9.99 12.81 -0.73
C ASN A 264 -11.01 12.69 -1.89
N SER A 265 -11.66 11.53 -2.07
CA SER A 265 -12.75 11.32 -3.04
C SER A 265 -14.09 11.94 -2.60
N LYS A 266 -14.05 13.19 -2.13
CA LYS A 266 -15.14 13.86 -1.39
C LYS A 266 -16.47 13.90 -2.14
N ASN A 267 -16.47 13.98 -3.47
CA ASN A 267 -17.71 14.02 -4.23
C ASN A 267 -18.39 12.65 -4.27
N LEU A 268 -17.63 11.58 -4.55
CA LEU A 268 -18.16 10.22 -4.54
C LEU A 268 -18.68 9.83 -3.15
N ILE A 269 -17.89 10.09 -2.11
CA ILE A 269 -18.24 9.77 -0.72
C ILE A 269 -19.55 10.46 -0.34
N ARG A 270 -19.66 11.79 -0.56
CA ARG A 270 -20.89 12.55 -0.28
C ARG A 270 -22.10 12.06 -1.06
N THR A 271 -21.91 11.66 -2.33
CA THR A 271 -23.01 11.11 -3.15
C THR A 271 -23.52 9.80 -2.56
N LEU A 272 -22.63 8.88 -2.17
CA LEU A 272 -23.00 7.61 -1.56
C LEU A 272 -23.65 7.78 -0.18
N GLU A 273 -23.12 8.66 0.66
CA GLU A 273 -23.75 9.03 1.94
C GLU A 273 -25.14 9.62 1.72
N GLY A 274 -25.33 10.44 0.67
CA GLY A 274 -26.62 10.99 0.27
C GLY A 274 -27.64 9.95 -0.17
N PHE A 275 -27.20 8.77 -0.61
CA PHE A 275 -28.05 7.60 -0.87
C PHE A 275 -28.26 6.72 0.37
N GLY A 276 -27.75 7.14 1.54
CA GLY A 276 -27.88 6.40 2.78
C GLY A 276 -26.87 5.25 2.95
N CYS A 277 -25.82 5.18 2.12
CA CYS A 277 -24.76 4.19 2.28
C CYS A 277 -23.93 4.48 3.54
N PRO A 278 -23.84 3.55 4.51
CA PRO A 278 -23.03 3.74 5.71
C PRO A 278 -21.55 3.93 5.38
N ARG A 279 -20.93 4.94 6.01
CA ARG A 279 -19.49 5.23 5.94
C ARG A 279 -18.78 4.77 7.20
N PHE A 280 -17.58 4.21 7.02
CA PHE A 280 -16.65 3.88 8.07
C PHE A 280 -15.27 4.45 7.73
N ASP A 281 -14.69 5.19 8.67
CA ASP A 281 -13.34 5.73 8.53
C ASP A 281 -12.31 4.75 9.11
N GLY A 282 -11.26 4.49 8.34
CA GLY A 282 -10.17 3.60 8.67
C GLY A 282 -8.81 4.26 8.43
N ILE A 283 -7.76 3.51 8.74
CA ILE A 283 -6.37 3.93 8.52
C ILE A 283 -5.81 3.10 7.38
N LEU A 284 -5.18 3.76 6.41
CA LEU A 284 -4.67 3.11 5.20
C LEU A 284 -3.67 1.99 5.53
N GLY A 285 -2.67 2.25 6.38
CA GLY A 285 -1.66 1.24 6.72
C GLY A 285 -0.62 1.77 7.70
N MET A 286 0.48 1.02 7.84
CA MET A 286 1.62 1.45 8.65
C MET A 286 2.75 1.97 7.76
N ILE A 287 3.30 3.14 8.08
CA ILE A 287 4.30 3.86 7.28
C ILE A 287 5.56 4.13 8.10
N ARG A 288 6.73 3.96 7.48
CA ARG A 288 8.04 4.34 8.05
C ARG A 288 8.78 5.25 7.08
N ILE A 289 9.18 6.45 7.51
CA ILE A 289 10.08 7.32 6.74
C ILE A 289 11.45 6.67 6.64
N LEU A 290 11.98 6.57 5.42
CA LEU A 290 13.29 5.96 5.13
C LEU A 290 14.33 6.98 4.68
N ASN A 291 13.89 8.06 4.03
CA ASN A 291 14.75 9.17 3.63
C ASN A 291 14.19 10.50 4.14
N PRO A 292 14.46 10.87 5.41
CA PRO A 292 13.94 12.08 6.02
C PRO A 292 14.28 13.36 5.27
N GLN A 293 15.50 13.47 4.72
CA GLN A 293 15.94 14.67 3.99
C GLN A 293 15.13 14.86 2.70
N ASN A 294 14.96 13.82 1.90
CA ASN A 294 14.17 13.91 0.67
C ASN A 294 12.67 14.04 0.96
N PHE A 295 12.18 13.35 2.00
CA PHE A 295 10.79 13.44 2.44
C PHE A 295 10.44 14.87 2.84
N THR A 296 11.21 15.47 3.76
CA THR A 296 11.00 16.85 4.22
C THR A 296 11.13 17.86 3.09
N PHE A 297 12.09 17.68 2.18
CA PHE A 297 12.23 18.52 0.98
C PHE A 297 10.96 18.52 0.10
N LYS A 298 10.36 17.36 -0.14
CA LYS A 298 9.13 17.24 -0.95
C LYS A 298 7.94 17.93 -0.28
N ILE A 299 7.78 17.75 1.03
CA ILE A 299 6.73 18.43 1.79
C ILE A 299 6.94 19.95 1.79
N LYS A 300 8.17 20.42 2.02
CA LYS A 300 8.51 21.86 1.94
C LYS A 300 8.19 22.43 0.56
N LYS A 301 8.52 21.72 -0.51
CA LYS A 301 8.21 22.11 -1.89
C LYS A 301 6.69 22.18 -2.15
N TYR A 302 5.93 21.24 -1.60
CA TYR A 302 4.47 21.23 -1.71
C TYR A 302 3.85 22.49 -1.10
N PHE A 303 4.26 22.87 0.12
CA PHE A 303 3.79 24.09 0.77
C PHE A 303 4.11 25.34 -0.04
N ARG A 304 5.34 25.47 -0.56
CA ARG A 304 5.74 26.58 -1.43
C ARG A 304 4.91 26.64 -2.71
N ALA A 305 4.58 25.49 -3.30
CA ALA A 305 3.71 25.44 -4.48
C ALA A 305 2.27 25.91 -4.20
N LEU A 306 1.83 25.87 -2.94
CA LEU A 306 0.56 26.44 -2.48
C LEU A 306 0.66 27.92 -2.07
N GLY A 307 1.85 28.53 -2.15
CA GLY A 307 2.09 29.92 -1.78
C GLY A 307 2.51 30.14 -0.32
N TYR A 308 2.86 29.07 0.40
CA TYR A 308 3.29 29.13 1.81
C TYR A 308 4.82 29.13 1.92
N ASP A 309 5.47 30.25 1.61
CA ASP A 309 6.94 30.36 1.57
C ASP A 309 7.60 30.35 2.96
N GLY A 310 6.87 30.78 3.99
CA GLY A 310 7.29 30.80 5.39
C GLY A 310 7.45 29.43 6.06
N VAL A 311 7.14 28.35 5.35
CA VAL A 311 7.19 26.99 5.87
C VAL A 311 8.61 26.55 6.25
N ILE A 312 8.71 25.96 7.44
CA ILE A 312 9.88 25.24 7.92
C ILE A 312 9.48 23.77 7.96
N PHE A 313 10.20 22.93 7.22
CA PHE A 313 10.01 21.48 7.25
C PHE A 313 11.36 20.85 6.91
N GLU A 314 12.15 20.56 7.94
CA GLU A 314 13.56 20.21 7.83
C GLU A 314 13.91 19.05 8.75
N TYR A 315 14.88 18.23 8.34
CA TYR A 315 15.47 17.18 9.16
C TYR A 315 16.97 17.42 9.31
N ARG A 316 17.43 17.61 10.53
CA ARG A 316 18.83 17.82 10.90
C ARG A 316 19.07 17.36 12.33
N ASP A 317 20.29 16.92 12.64
CA ASP A 317 20.67 16.46 13.98
C ASP A 317 19.69 15.41 14.55
N ASP A 318 19.28 14.47 13.69
CA ASP A 318 18.30 13.41 13.94
C ASP A 318 16.91 13.88 14.40
N GLN A 319 16.56 15.14 14.12
CA GLN A 319 15.33 15.78 14.57
C GLN A 319 14.61 16.51 13.43
N TYR A 320 13.28 16.51 13.50
CA TYR A 320 12.40 17.24 12.61
C TYR A 320 12.09 18.62 13.18
N TYR A 321 12.18 19.63 12.32
CA TYR A 321 11.83 21.01 12.60
C TYR A 321 10.70 21.41 11.66
N ILE A 322 9.52 21.65 12.23
CA ILE A 322 8.27 21.84 11.50
C ILE A 322 7.64 23.14 11.98
N GLY A 323 7.35 24.07 11.07
CA GLY A 323 7.00 25.42 11.47
C GLY A 323 6.46 26.27 10.33
N TYR A 324 6.03 27.48 10.69
CA TYR A 324 5.63 28.51 9.74
C TYR A 324 5.92 29.90 10.34
N ASP A 325 6.57 30.79 9.58
CA ASP A 325 6.88 32.18 9.94
C ASP A 325 7.49 32.39 11.35
N GLY A 326 8.41 31.50 11.71
CA GLY A 326 9.21 31.60 12.94
C GLY A 326 8.66 30.80 14.13
N GLU A 327 7.40 30.36 14.08
CA GLU A 327 6.90 29.34 15.01
C GLU A 327 7.45 27.97 14.62
N ILE A 328 8.06 27.25 15.56
CA ILE A 328 8.71 25.96 15.31
C ILE A 328 8.26 24.93 16.34
N PHE A 329 7.70 23.84 15.84
CA PHE A 329 7.54 22.57 16.53
C PHE A 329 8.72 21.65 16.20
N LYS A 330 9.24 20.98 17.22
CA LYS A 330 10.40 20.09 17.12
C LYS A 330 10.05 18.71 17.65
N THR A 331 10.42 17.66 16.92
CA THR A 331 10.24 16.26 17.35
C THR A 331 11.35 15.37 16.81
N ASP A 332 11.79 14.38 17.59
CA ASP A 332 12.62 13.26 17.14
C ASP A 332 11.79 12.04 16.72
N SER A 333 10.47 12.07 16.95
CA SER A 333 9.55 10.99 16.61
C SER A 333 9.14 11.07 15.13
N SER A 334 9.65 10.14 14.32
CA SER A 334 9.18 9.98 12.94
C SER A 334 7.69 9.62 12.86
N ALA A 335 7.14 8.95 13.88
CA ALA A 335 5.72 8.62 13.98
C ALA A 335 4.84 9.87 14.01
N ASP A 336 5.26 10.90 14.75
CA ASP A 336 4.59 12.20 14.82
C ASP A 336 4.50 12.86 13.44
N VAL A 337 5.61 12.82 12.71
CA VAL A 337 5.73 13.40 11.36
C VAL A 337 4.88 12.65 10.36
N VAL A 338 4.90 11.32 10.41
CA VAL A 338 4.08 10.47 9.55
C VAL A 338 2.60 10.75 9.77
N ARG A 339 2.15 10.84 11.03
CA ARG A 339 0.76 11.16 11.39
C ARG A 339 0.36 12.57 11.00
N LEU A 340 1.26 13.54 11.18
CA LEU A 340 1.01 14.92 10.77
C LEU A 340 0.86 15.04 9.25
N VAL A 341 1.73 14.38 8.49
CA VAL A 341 1.77 14.52 7.03
C VAL A 341 0.67 13.72 6.36
N PHE A 342 0.40 12.49 6.78
CA PHE A 342 -0.55 11.59 6.11
C PHE A 342 -1.85 11.36 6.87
N GLY A 343 -2.01 11.91 8.06
CA GLY A 343 -3.15 11.65 8.92
C GLY A 343 -2.98 10.34 9.72
N PRO A 344 -4.04 9.82 10.35
CA PRO A 344 -5.45 10.10 10.03
C PRO A 344 -6.04 11.33 10.73
N GLN A 345 -5.34 11.87 11.74
CA GLN A 345 -5.81 13.06 12.45
C GLN A 345 -5.47 14.34 11.71
N LYS A 346 -6.26 15.39 11.97
CA LYS A 346 -5.91 16.73 11.55
C LYS A 346 -4.70 17.25 12.31
N ALA A 347 -3.99 18.21 11.73
CA ALA A 347 -2.80 18.80 12.34
C ALA A 347 -3.09 19.35 13.76
N SER A 348 -4.20 20.06 13.95
CA SER A 348 -4.58 20.64 15.25
C SER A 348 -5.07 19.63 16.28
N GLU A 349 -5.39 18.41 15.88
CA GLU A 349 -5.74 17.31 16.79
C GLU A 349 -4.49 16.58 17.30
N LEU A 350 -3.39 16.63 16.55
CA LEU A 350 -2.11 16.03 16.94
C LEU A 350 -1.32 16.94 17.87
N TYR A 351 -1.26 18.23 17.55
CA TYR A 351 -0.51 19.22 18.32
C TYR A 351 -1.30 20.52 18.45
N PRO A 352 -1.14 21.24 19.56
CA PRO A 352 -1.81 22.52 19.79
C PRO A 352 -1.12 23.66 19.02
N PHE A 353 -1.01 23.54 17.69
CA PHE A 353 -0.53 24.62 16.82
C PHE A 353 -1.43 25.86 16.99
N GLN A 354 -0.84 27.04 16.91
CA GLN A 354 -1.55 28.31 17.12
C GLN A 354 -1.40 29.23 15.91
N GLY A 355 -2.13 30.34 15.93
CA GLY A 355 -2.03 31.42 14.94
C GLY A 355 -2.06 30.95 13.49
N GLU A 356 -1.19 31.54 12.68
CA GLU A 356 -1.08 31.27 11.25
C GLU A 356 -0.57 29.85 10.96
N MET A 357 0.32 29.31 11.80
CA MET A 357 0.83 27.94 11.66
C MET A 357 -0.32 26.92 11.66
N LYS A 358 -1.27 27.06 12.59
CA LYS A 358 -2.47 26.21 12.63
C LYS A 358 -3.29 26.33 11.34
N GLU A 359 -3.56 27.54 10.89
CA GLU A 359 -4.39 27.77 9.70
C GLU A 359 -3.77 27.19 8.42
N VAL A 360 -2.45 27.34 8.26
CA VAL A 360 -1.72 26.78 7.12
C VAL A 360 -1.71 25.25 7.19
N PHE A 361 -1.44 24.68 8.36
CA PHE A 361 -1.33 23.22 8.50
C PHE A 361 -2.67 22.52 8.32
N GLU A 362 -3.78 23.10 8.79
CA GLU A 362 -5.14 22.58 8.54
C GLU A 362 -5.54 22.60 7.05
N LYS A 363 -4.94 23.48 6.24
CA LYS A 363 -5.19 23.53 4.79
C LYS A 363 -4.30 22.56 4.02
N CYS A 364 -3.07 22.34 4.49
CA CYS A 364 -2.07 21.54 3.77
C CYS A 364 -2.05 20.07 4.18
N PHE A 365 -2.42 19.77 5.43
CA PHE A 365 -2.41 18.43 6.00
C PHE A 365 -3.82 17.94 6.37
N PRO A 366 -4.05 16.61 6.28
CA PRO A 366 -3.14 15.60 5.76
C PRO A 366 -3.00 15.64 4.24
N VAL A 367 -1.81 15.27 3.73
CA VAL A 367 -1.55 15.04 2.31
C VAL A 367 -2.22 13.71 1.92
N PRO A 368 -3.14 13.70 0.94
CA PRO A 368 -3.79 12.46 0.52
C PRO A 368 -2.79 11.43 -0.01
N LEU A 369 -2.72 10.28 0.65
CA LEU A 369 -1.94 9.11 0.26
C LEU A 369 -2.89 7.93 0.05
N TRP A 370 -2.70 7.19 -1.04
CA TRP A 370 -3.52 6.01 -1.32
C TRP A 370 -2.73 4.95 -2.08
N VAL A 371 -2.91 3.70 -1.66
CA VAL A 371 -2.46 2.52 -2.41
C VAL A 371 -3.69 1.72 -2.76
N TRP A 372 -3.93 1.61 -4.06
CA TRP A 372 -5.06 0.89 -4.62
C TRP A 372 -4.92 -0.63 -4.44
N GLY A 373 -6.02 -1.38 -4.39
CA GLY A 373 -5.97 -2.79 -3.95
C GLY A 373 -5.16 -3.73 -4.86
N TRP A 374 -5.09 -3.47 -6.17
CA TRP A 374 -4.16 -4.19 -7.05
C TRP A 374 -2.69 -3.98 -6.70
N ASP A 375 -2.36 -2.88 -6.01
CA ASP A 375 -0.99 -2.56 -5.65
C ASP A 375 -0.49 -3.15 -4.33
N SER A 376 -1.39 -3.60 -3.44
CA SER A 376 -1.03 -4.20 -2.15
C SER A 376 -0.25 -5.51 -2.30
N VAL A 377 0.52 -5.89 -1.26
CA VAL A 377 1.51 -6.99 -1.25
C VAL A 377 1.36 -7.85 0.01
#